data_AF-A0A9N9F4U7-F1
#
_entry.id   AF-A0A9N9F4U7-F1
#
_cell.length_a   1.000
_cell.length_b   1.000
_cell.length_c   1.000
_cell.angle_alpha   90.00
_cell.angle_beta   90.00
_cell.angle_gamma   90.00
#
_symmetry.space_group_name_H-M   'P 1'
#
loop_
_entity.id
_entity.type
_entity.pdbx_description
1 polymer ?
#
loop_
_entity_poly.entity_id
_entity_poly.type
_entity_poly.pdbx_seq_one_letter_code
_entity_poly.pdbx_strand_id
1 'polypeptide(L)'
;MSRTNYWKILGKTIIKCFSRETKQSLLKQQQFFLNPSLLQPPLFNYVSYIQFISEFKTKILITDILKDVNIRMVTQYETIKRLLFNECWSLFMNQCFKIKSIRSSNIELFFKHPRSKNSLSSLSTLECWHCSKEILELLKNVHTLKHLLIFVGQTNDIEPLILSQKNLKEISFYYDSNVAQFPFKNRKTIKHLSQSLNILRFDRGICLSSPIISSFVNLTELEINYKSSFGEENVQILEKVSLPHLEILSLKNVRGEYLDIYAKLIDNTRSSLKVIDIRCTDISTSIPPPLESIKYYLHVIKTKCSKVEILPIWLISNISLKDFEDLLATCSRVKKIIIHILNTVSNSDTVLAKPIFYLLALKSSTFLNVIHLIGRWSFSNLDLQDFFELWKEMKRKPLKFNFHNNIYSHYIIKVCEFYHRLGVVDSGTINYTKPCKYY
;
A
#
# COMPACT_ATOMS: atom_id res chain seq x y z
N MET A 1 1.27 16.12 20.63
CA MET A 1 -0.20 16.01 20.83
C MET A 1 -0.63 14.57 20.60
N SER A 2 -1.36 13.95 21.51
CA SER A 2 -1.96 12.62 21.27
C SER A 2 -2.98 12.70 20.12
N ARG A 3 -3.09 11.63 19.33
CA ARG A 3 -3.99 11.53 18.17
C ARG A 3 -5.45 11.85 18.51
N THR A 4 -5.87 11.59 19.75
CA THR A 4 -7.22 11.85 20.27
C THR A 4 -7.50 13.34 20.52
N ASN A 5 -6.49 14.12 20.93
CA ASN A 5 -6.70 15.55 21.19
C ASN A 5 -6.86 16.36 19.90
N TYR A 6 -6.23 15.92 18.81
CA TYR A 6 -6.34 16.53 17.49
C TYR A 6 -7.77 16.52 16.94
N TRP A 7 -8.40 15.34 16.89
CA TRP A 7 -9.75 15.18 16.33
C TRP A 7 -10.81 15.91 17.13
N LYS A 8 -10.64 15.96 18.45
CA LYS A 8 -11.50 16.71 19.37
C LYS A 8 -11.45 18.22 19.09
N ILE A 9 -10.26 18.79 18.91
CA ILE A 9 -10.10 20.21 18.57
C ILE A 9 -10.71 20.49 17.20
N LEU A 10 -10.39 19.66 16.19
CA LEU A 10 -10.94 19.81 14.85
C LEU A 10 -12.47 19.74 14.85
N GLY A 11 -13.05 18.77 15.58
CA GLY A 11 -14.50 18.60 15.66
C GLY A 11 -15.21 19.82 16.25
N LYS A 12 -14.66 20.37 17.34
CA LYS A 12 -15.16 21.63 17.93
C LYS A 12 -15.10 22.79 16.93
N THR A 13 -14.00 22.90 16.17
CA THR A 13 -13.86 23.93 15.14
C THR A 13 -14.88 23.77 14.02
N ILE A 14 -15.15 22.55 13.56
CA ILE A 14 -16.17 22.28 12.53
C ILE A 14 -17.57 22.62 13.04
N ILE A 15 -17.92 22.26 14.28
CA ILE A 15 -19.22 22.61 14.88
C ILE A 15 -19.43 24.12 14.91
N LYS A 16 -18.39 24.91 15.23
CA LYS A 16 -18.48 26.37 15.20
C LYS A 16 -18.88 26.90 13.82
N CYS A 17 -18.53 26.19 12.75
CA CYS A 17 -18.85 26.56 11.38
C CYS A 17 -20.28 26.18 10.93
N PHE A 18 -21.03 25.40 11.72
CA PHE A 18 -22.44 25.10 11.41
C PHE A 18 -23.33 26.34 11.44
N SER A 19 -24.43 26.28 10.68
CA SER A 19 -25.44 27.34 10.67
C SER A 19 -26.09 27.48 12.04
N ARG A 20 -26.72 28.64 12.28
CA ARG A 20 -27.42 28.90 13.54
C ARG A 20 -28.58 27.93 13.74
N GLU A 21 -29.30 27.61 12.66
CA GLU A 21 -30.42 26.67 12.64
C GLU A 21 -29.95 25.26 13.03
N THR A 22 -28.85 24.78 12.44
CA THR A 22 -28.28 23.47 12.77
C THR A 22 -27.86 23.40 14.24
N LYS A 23 -27.16 24.43 14.74
CA LYS A 23 -26.78 24.50 16.16
C LYS A 23 -27.99 24.50 17.09
N GLN A 24 -29.05 25.22 16.74
CA GLN A 24 -30.31 25.25 17.50
C GLN A 24 -31.06 23.91 17.45
N SER A 25 -31.09 23.24 16.30
CA SER A 25 -31.68 21.91 16.14
C SER A 25 -30.97 20.87 17.02
N LEU A 26 -29.63 20.91 17.03
CA LEU A 26 -28.82 20.07 17.91
C LEU A 26 -29.13 20.33 19.39
N LEU A 27 -29.24 21.60 19.80
CA LEU A 27 -29.62 21.98 21.18
C LEU A 27 -31.04 21.53 21.57
N LYS A 28 -31.99 21.52 20.63
CA LYS A 28 -33.40 21.14 20.87
C LYS A 28 -33.59 19.64 21.06
N GLN A 29 -32.70 18.79 20.53
CA GLN A 29 -32.68 17.38 20.85
C GLN A 29 -32.12 17.23 22.28
N GLN A 30 -33.03 17.21 23.27
CA GLN A 30 -32.93 17.53 24.70
C GLN A 30 -31.76 16.98 25.58
N GLN A 31 -30.62 16.54 25.04
CA GLN A 31 -29.44 16.13 25.81
C GLN A 31 -28.10 16.58 25.21
N PHE A 32 -28.10 17.35 24.12
CA PHE A 32 -26.88 17.86 23.50
C PHE A 32 -26.52 19.26 24.04
N PHE A 33 -25.89 19.33 25.21
CA PHE A 33 -25.35 20.60 25.72
C PHE A 33 -24.07 20.98 24.96
N LEU A 34 -24.24 21.79 23.91
CA LEU A 34 -23.09 22.47 23.30
C LEU A 34 -22.51 23.46 24.30
N ASN A 35 -21.20 23.36 24.54
CA ASN A 35 -20.48 24.39 25.28
C ASN A 35 -20.76 25.77 24.63
N PRO A 36 -21.11 26.82 25.40
CA PRO A 36 -21.43 28.14 24.85
C PRO A 36 -20.37 28.71 23.89
N SER A 37 -19.09 28.37 24.11
CA SER A 37 -17.98 28.75 23.22
C SER A 37 -18.10 28.18 21.79
N LEU A 38 -18.89 27.13 21.58
CA LEU A 38 -19.16 26.51 20.27
C LEU A 38 -20.31 27.19 19.52
N LEU A 39 -21.12 27.99 20.21
CA LEU A 39 -22.20 28.77 19.59
C LEU A 39 -21.66 29.98 18.84
N GLN A 40 -20.53 30.53 19.30
CA GLN A 40 -19.85 31.64 18.65
C GLN A 40 -19.36 31.26 17.24
N PRO A 41 -19.46 32.18 16.27
CA PRO A 41 -18.88 31.97 14.95
C PRO A 41 -17.35 31.84 15.05
N PRO A 42 -16.71 31.08 14.15
CA PRO A 42 -15.26 30.98 14.11
C PRO A 42 -14.66 32.28 13.57
N LEU A 43 -13.43 32.60 13.98
CA LEU A 43 -12.68 33.74 13.44
C LEU A 43 -12.40 33.62 11.94
N PHE A 44 -12.22 32.39 11.46
CA PHE A 44 -11.92 32.08 10.06
C PHE A 44 -12.87 31.01 9.55
N ASN A 45 -13.11 30.99 8.24
CA ASN A 45 -13.79 29.87 7.59
C ASN A 45 -12.82 28.70 7.43
N TYR A 46 -12.57 27.96 8.51
CA TYR A 46 -11.68 26.79 8.50
C TYR A 46 -12.13 25.71 7.51
N VAL A 47 -13.43 25.59 7.27
CA VAL A 47 -14.00 24.60 6.34
C VAL A 47 -13.52 24.84 4.92
N SER A 48 -13.42 26.11 4.50
CA SER A 48 -13.00 26.45 3.13
C SER A 48 -11.59 25.95 2.75
N TYR A 49 -10.75 25.63 3.75
CA TYR A 49 -9.40 25.07 3.55
C TYR A 49 -9.38 23.54 3.45
N ILE A 50 -10.50 22.86 3.67
CA ILE A 50 -10.57 21.40 3.58
C ILE A 50 -10.49 20.97 2.11
N GLN A 51 -9.46 20.18 1.79
CA GLN A 51 -9.22 19.65 0.45
C GLN A 51 -9.48 18.13 0.35
N PHE A 52 -9.55 17.44 1.49
CA PHE A 52 -9.65 15.98 1.56
C PHE A 52 -10.86 15.61 2.42
N ILE A 53 -11.86 14.99 1.80
CA ILE A 53 -13.08 14.59 2.49
C ILE A 53 -13.19 13.07 2.44
N SER A 54 -13.39 12.45 3.60
CA SER A 54 -13.54 11.01 3.71
C SER A 54 -14.63 10.66 4.70
N GLU A 55 -15.56 9.78 4.30
CA GLU A 55 -16.61 9.27 5.16
C GLU A 55 -16.06 8.71 6.49
N PHE A 56 -15.00 7.91 6.42
CA PHE A 56 -14.39 7.31 7.60
C PHE A 56 -13.83 8.36 8.56
N LYS A 57 -13.13 9.37 8.03
CA LYS A 57 -12.59 10.48 8.84
C LYS A 57 -13.72 11.32 9.45
N THR A 58 -14.78 11.58 8.70
CA THR A 58 -15.98 12.28 9.20
C THR A 58 -16.65 11.48 10.32
N LYS A 59 -16.77 10.14 10.19
CA LYS A 59 -17.29 9.26 11.24
C LYS A 59 -16.43 9.29 12.51
N ILE A 60 -15.10 9.29 12.38
CA ILE A 60 -14.17 9.46 13.51
C ILE A 60 -14.37 10.82 14.18
N LEU A 61 -14.39 11.90 13.39
CA LEU A 61 -14.61 13.26 13.87
C LEU A 61 -15.89 13.36 14.70
N ILE A 62 -17.00 12.81 14.19
CA ILE A 62 -18.30 12.82 14.87
C ILE A 62 -18.25 11.98 16.14
N THR A 63 -17.65 10.78 16.08
CA THR A 63 -17.51 9.92 17.27
C THR A 63 -16.73 10.66 18.37
N ASP A 64 -15.66 11.36 18.04
CA ASP A 64 -14.87 12.13 19.01
C ASP A 64 -15.60 13.38 19.52
N ILE A 65 -16.42 14.04 18.70
CA ILE A 65 -17.35 15.08 19.14
C ILE A 65 -18.32 14.53 20.20
N LEU A 66 -18.88 13.34 19.94
CA LEU A 66 -19.91 12.74 20.78
C LEU A 66 -19.38 12.13 22.08
N LYS A 67 -18.07 11.83 22.18
CA LYS A 67 -17.46 11.30 23.42
C LYS A 67 -17.62 12.23 24.63
N ASP A 68 -17.68 13.54 24.42
CA ASP A 68 -17.85 14.53 25.48
C ASP A 68 -19.34 14.79 25.80
N VAL A 69 -20.26 14.11 25.12
CA VAL A 69 -21.70 14.36 25.25
C VAL A 69 -22.34 13.23 26.06
N ASN A 70 -23.04 13.60 27.12
CA ASN A 70 -23.74 12.66 28.00
C ASN A 70 -25.06 12.19 27.34
N ILE A 71 -24.97 11.25 26.40
CA ILE A 71 -26.12 10.70 25.68
C ILE A 71 -26.61 9.45 26.43
N ARG A 72 -27.79 9.52 27.04
CA ARG A 72 -28.31 8.46 27.92
C ARG A 72 -28.90 7.25 27.19
N MET A 73 -29.23 7.37 25.90
CA MET A 73 -29.86 6.31 25.11
C MET A 73 -29.14 6.04 23.78
N VAL A 74 -28.92 4.76 23.47
CA VAL A 74 -28.23 4.30 22.24
C VAL A 74 -28.95 4.74 20.96
N THR A 75 -30.29 4.72 20.95
CA THR A 75 -31.11 5.15 19.79
C THR A 75 -30.97 6.65 19.50
N GLN A 76 -30.80 7.47 20.54
CA GLN A 76 -30.55 8.90 20.41
C GLN A 76 -29.12 9.15 19.87
N TYR A 77 -28.14 8.37 20.33
CA TYR A 77 -26.76 8.46 19.85
C TYR A 77 -26.64 8.27 18.33
N GLU A 78 -27.23 7.20 17.79
CA GLU A 78 -27.18 6.94 16.35
C GLU A 78 -27.97 7.98 15.53
N THR A 79 -29.07 8.52 16.08
CA THR A 79 -29.83 9.59 15.44
C THR A 79 -29.02 10.88 15.33
N ILE A 80 -28.39 11.32 16.43
CA ILE A 80 -27.55 12.53 16.46
C ILE A 80 -26.34 12.36 15.55
N LYS A 81 -25.69 11.20 15.61
CA LYS A 81 -24.54 10.87 14.75
C LYS A 81 -24.89 10.95 13.26
N ARG A 82 -26.05 10.44 12.85
CA ARG A 82 -26.54 10.55 11.47
C ARG A 82 -26.82 12.01 11.06
N LEU A 83 -27.42 12.80 11.96
CA LEU A 83 -27.67 14.23 11.73
C LEU A 83 -26.36 14.99 11.56
N LEU A 84 -25.43 14.86 12.51
CA LEU A 84 -24.11 15.50 12.44
C LEU A 84 -23.33 15.09 11.19
N PHE A 85 -23.47 13.84 10.77
CA PHE A 85 -22.87 13.37 9.53
C PHE A 85 -23.40 14.14 8.33
N ASN A 86 -24.72 14.18 8.14
CA ASN A 86 -25.35 14.92 7.03
C ASN A 86 -25.00 16.41 7.06
N GLU A 87 -24.98 17.02 8.24
CA GLU A 87 -24.63 18.44 8.42
C GLU A 87 -23.15 18.72 8.10
N CYS A 88 -22.22 17.86 8.51
CA CYS A 88 -20.82 17.98 8.11
C CYS A 88 -20.67 17.91 6.59
N TRP A 89 -21.34 16.96 5.94
CA TRP A 89 -21.31 16.81 4.50
C TRP A 89 -21.90 18.03 3.78
N SER A 90 -23.06 18.51 4.21
CA SER A 90 -23.69 19.73 3.69
C SER A 90 -22.77 20.94 3.83
N LEU A 91 -22.16 21.10 5.01
CA LEU A 91 -21.19 22.16 5.29
C LEU A 91 -20.00 22.10 4.33
N PHE A 92 -19.41 20.92 4.15
CA PHE A 92 -18.28 20.73 3.25
C PHE A 92 -18.66 21.03 1.80
N MET A 93 -19.82 20.56 1.32
CA MET A 93 -20.24 20.82 -0.05
C MET A 93 -20.51 22.30 -0.34
N ASN A 94 -21.03 23.03 0.64
CA ASN A 94 -21.40 24.43 0.48
C ASN A 94 -20.23 25.40 0.61
N GLN A 95 -19.15 25.01 1.31
CA GLN A 95 -18.06 25.92 1.67
C GLN A 95 -16.67 25.49 1.15
N CYS A 96 -16.47 24.23 0.75
CA CYS A 96 -15.19 23.75 0.24
C CYS A 96 -15.12 23.88 -1.28
N PHE A 97 -14.61 24.98 -1.81
CA PHE A 97 -14.52 25.19 -3.27
C PHE A 97 -13.33 24.51 -3.95
N LYS A 98 -12.40 23.93 -3.19
CA LYS A 98 -11.12 23.36 -3.68
C LYS A 98 -10.93 21.90 -3.23
N ILE A 99 -11.98 21.09 -3.26
CA ILE A 99 -11.87 19.67 -2.88
C ILE A 99 -10.98 18.98 -3.92
N LYS A 100 -9.91 18.34 -3.45
CA LYS A 100 -8.96 17.58 -4.27
C LYS A 100 -9.21 16.08 -4.19
N SER A 101 -9.73 15.59 -3.07
CA SER A 101 -9.90 14.16 -2.83
C SER A 101 -11.20 13.85 -2.08
N ILE A 102 -11.91 12.86 -2.60
CA ILE A 102 -13.13 12.32 -2.02
C ILE A 102 -12.97 10.82 -1.81
N ARG A 103 -13.28 10.36 -0.60
CA ARG A 103 -13.40 8.93 -0.26
C ARG A 103 -14.71 8.64 0.46
N SER A 104 -15.69 8.06 -0.22
CA SER A 104 -17.02 7.80 0.36
C SER A 104 -17.64 6.52 -0.19
N SER A 105 -18.35 5.79 0.66
CA SER A 105 -19.14 4.63 0.21
C SER A 105 -20.33 5.03 -0.64
N ASN A 106 -20.95 6.16 -0.31
CA ASN A 106 -22.08 6.74 -1.01
C ASN A 106 -21.80 8.22 -1.28
N ILE A 107 -21.77 8.61 -2.57
CA ILE A 107 -21.56 10.00 -3.00
C ILE A 107 -22.89 10.73 -3.27
N GLU A 108 -24.05 10.07 -3.18
CA GLU A 108 -25.37 10.70 -3.41
C GLU A 108 -25.59 11.90 -2.49
N LEU A 109 -25.05 11.87 -1.27
CA LEU A 109 -25.11 13.00 -0.33
C LEU A 109 -24.44 14.27 -0.88
N PHE A 110 -23.42 14.14 -1.73
CA PHE A 110 -22.73 15.28 -2.35
C PHE A 110 -23.63 16.02 -3.32
N PHE A 111 -24.46 15.27 -4.05
CA PHE A 111 -25.21 15.80 -5.18
C PHE A 111 -26.63 16.27 -4.81
N LYS A 112 -27.05 16.05 -3.55
CA LYS A 112 -28.23 16.72 -2.98
C LYS A 112 -28.06 18.24 -2.82
N HIS A 113 -26.85 18.77 -2.98
CA HIS A 113 -26.54 20.18 -2.82
C HIS A 113 -26.18 20.82 -4.16
N PRO A 114 -27.00 21.72 -4.75
CA PRO A 114 -26.77 22.28 -6.09
C PRO A 114 -25.42 22.97 -6.28
N ARG A 115 -24.84 23.53 -5.20
CA ARG A 115 -23.53 24.21 -5.21
C ARG A 115 -22.34 23.26 -5.24
N SER A 116 -22.54 21.96 -5.02
CA SER A 116 -21.44 20.98 -4.95
C SER A 116 -20.67 20.86 -6.25
N LYS A 117 -21.27 21.17 -7.41
CA LYS A 117 -20.57 21.18 -8.72
C LYS A 117 -19.32 22.06 -8.70
N ASN A 118 -19.40 23.25 -8.10
CA ASN A 118 -18.27 24.18 -8.04
C ASN A 118 -17.14 23.61 -7.17
N SER A 119 -17.52 22.91 -6.10
CA SER A 119 -16.64 22.28 -5.12
C SER A 119 -15.82 21.12 -5.70
N LEU A 120 -16.30 20.49 -6.77
CA LEU A 120 -15.65 19.34 -7.44
C LEU A 120 -14.74 19.73 -8.61
N SER A 121 -14.70 21.01 -9.01
CA SER A 121 -13.90 21.49 -10.15
C SER A 121 -12.39 21.21 -10.03
N SER A 122 -11.89 21.05 -8.80
CA SER A 122 -10.48 20.76 -8.50
C SER A 122 -10.23 19.29 -8.14
N LEU A 123 -11.23 18.43 -8.27
CA LEU A 123 -11.15 17.04 -7.80
C LEU A 123 -10.12 16.26 -8.62
N SER A 124 -9.09 15.75 -7.95
CA SER A 124 -8.03 14.94 -8.56
C SER A 124 -8.09 13.47 -8.16
N THR A 125 -8.74 13.15 -7.04
CA THR A 125 -8.83 11.79 -6.51
C THR A 125 -10.26 11.45 -6.15
N LEU A 126 -10.77 10.35 -6.70
CA LEU A 126 -12.10 9.84 -6.41
C LEU A 126 -12.01 8.37 -5.97
N GLU A 127 -12.46 8.11 -4.75
CA GLU A 127 -12.60 6.77 -4.19
C GLU A 127 -14.05 6.55 -3.78
N CYS A 128 -14.79 5.75 -4.56
CA CYS A 128 -16.21 5.51 -4.31
C CYS A 128 -16.60 4.05 -4.42
N TRP A 129 -17.40 3.55 -3.46
CA TRP A 129 -17.89 2.16 -3.47
C TRP A 129 -19.10 1.99 -4.38
N HIS A 130 -20.02 2.95 -4.32
CA HIS A 130 -21.22 2.98 -5.14
C HIS A 130 -21.40 4.33 -5.84
N CYS A 131 -21.29 4.32 -7.17
CA CYS A 131 -21.68 5.45 -8.01
C CYS A 131 -22.96 5.10 -8.78
N SER A 132 -24.04 5.83 -8.52
CA SER A 132 -25.26 5.76 -9.33
C SER A 132 -25.03 6.37 -10.72
N LYS A 133 -25.92 6.12 -11.68
CA LYS A 133 -25.81 6.69 -13.04
C LYS A 133 -25.85 8.22 -13.03
N GLU A 134 -26.70 8.79 -12.18
CA GLU A 134 -26.85 10.24 -11.99
C GLU A 134 -25.55 10.86 -11.47
N ILE A 135 -24.88 10.17 -10.55
CA ILE A 135 -23.56 10.57 -10.04
C ILE A 135 -22.53 10.56 -11.16
N LEU A 136 -22.53 9.53 -11.99
CA LEU A 136 -21.58 9.40 -13.09
C LEU A 136 -21.76 10.52 -14.12
N GLU A 137 -23.00 10.84 -14.52
CA GLU A 137 -23.28 11.98 -15.41
C GLU A 137 -22.74 13.30 -14.86
N LEU A 138 -22.87 13.52 -13.55
CA LEU A 138 -22.36 14.73 -12.92
C LEU A 138 -20.82 14.76 -12.90
N LEU A 139 -20.20 13.63 -12.57
CA LEU A 139 -18.75 13.48 -12.53
C LEU A 139 -18.09 13.57 -13.91
N LYS A 140 -18.80 13.31 -15.02
CA LYS A 140 -18.26 13.51 -16.38
C LYS A 140 -17.83 14.95 -16.65
N ASN A 141 -18.38 15.92 -15.93
CA ASN A 141 -17.98 17.34 -16.05
C ASN A 141 -16.72 17.67 -15.24
N VAL A 142 -16.25 16.73 -14.41
CA VAL A 142 -14.96 16.82 -13.74
C VAL A 142 -13.93 16.25 -14.69
N HIS A 143 -13.00 17.08 -15.19
CA HIS A 143 -11.96 16.67 -16.14
C HIS A 143 -10.56 16.60 -15.52
N THR A 144 -10.48 16.77 -14.19
CA THR A 144 -9.25 16.94 -13.42
C THR A 144 -8.80 15.67 -12.70
N LEU A 145 -9.55 14.56 -12.81
CA LEU A 145 -9.20 13.33 -12.10
C LEU A 145 -7.85 12.79 -12.58
N LYS A 146 -7.02 12.46 -11.61
CA LYS A 146 -5.71 11.82 -11.77
C LYS A 146 -5.69 10.42 -11.18
N HIS A 147 -6.53 10.17 -10.16
CA HIS A 147 -6.67 8.88 -9.49
C HIS A 147 -8.14 8.50 -9.33
N LEU A 148 -8.47 7.26 -9.67
CA LEU A 148 -9.78 6.67 -9.53
C LEU A 148 -9.68 5.28 -8.87
N LEU A 149 -10.43 5.04 -7.79
CA LEU A 149 -10.62 3.71 -7.21
C LEU A 149 -12.01 3.18 -7.61
N ILE A 150 -12.03 1.99 -8.20
CA ILE A 150 -13.22 1.33 -8.76
C ILE A 150 -13.51 0.06 -7.97
N PHE A 151 -14.74 -0.08 -7.47
CA PHE A 151 -15.21 -1.28 -6.79
C PHE A 151 -15.87 -2.19 -7.81
N VAL A 152 -15.22 -3.33 -8.08
CA VAL A 152 -15.65 -4.28 -9.11
C VAL A 152 -16.97 -4.91 -8.67
N GLY A 153 -17.94 -4.93 -9.58
CA GLY A 153 -19.28 -5.50 -9.35
C GLY A 153 -20.30 -4.58 -8.69
N GLN A 154 -19.87 -3.44 -8.16
CA GLN A 154 -20.77 -2.47 -7.54
C GLN A 154 -20.95 -1.19 -8.36
N THR A 155 -20.06 -0.96 -9.33
CA THR A 155 -20.04 0.25 -10.14
C THR A 155 -20.56 -0.08 -11.55
N ASN A 156 -21.74 0.42 -11.91
CA ASN A 156 -22.27 0.30 -13.27
C ASN A 156 -21.72 1.43 -14.14
N ASP A 157 -21.21 1.11 -15.34
CA ASP A 157 -20.96 2.08 -16.41
C ASP A 157 -19.97 3.23 -16.08
N ILE A 158 -18.80 2.90 -15.50
CA ILE A 158 -17.73 3.86 -15.16
C ILE A 158 -16.96 4.39 -16.39
N GLU A 159 -17.10 3.74 -17.55
CA GLU A 159 -16.32 4.04 -18.75
C GLU A 159 -16.48 5.46 -19.28
N PRO A 160 -17.70 6.04 -19.35
CA PRO A 160 -17.86 7.43 -19.77
C PRO A 160 -17.14 8.43 -18.86
N LEU A 161 -17.08 8.16 -17.55
CA LEU A 161 -16.31 8.99 -16.62
C LEU A 161 -14.83 8.95 -16.99
N ILE A 162 -14.29 7.75 -17.22
CA ILE A 162 -12.88 7.57 -17.61
C ILE A 162 -12.58 8.31 -18.91
N LEU A 163 -13.43 8.14 -19.94
CA LEU A 163 -13.26 8.76 -21.25
C LEU A 163 -13.32 10.29 -21.21
N SER A 164 -13.99 10.88 -20.20
CA SER A 164 -14.06 12.33 -20.02
C SER A 164 -12.82 12.93 -19.33
N GLN A 165 -11.91 12.10 -18.80
CA GLN A 165 -10.71 12.59 -18.11
C GLN A 165 -9.60 12.90 -19.10
N LYS A 166 -8.84 13.98 -18.85
CA LYS A 166 -7.67 14.33 -19.68
C LYS A 166 -6.36 13.80 -19.13
N ASN A 167 -6.29 13.54 -17.83
CA ASN A 167 -5.04 13.31 -17.10
C ASN A 167 -5.15 12.17 -16.09
N LEU A 168 -5.97 11.15 -16.37
CA LEU A 168 -6.12 10.00 -15.48
C LEU A 168 -4.84 9.17 -15.52
N LYS A 169 -4.05 9.21 -14.45
CA LYS A 169 -2.73 8.55 -14.36
C LYS A 169 -2.73 7.30 -13.51
N GLU A 170 -3.69 7.18 -12.60
CA GLU A 170 -3.79 6.07 -11.67
C GLU A 170 -5.21 5.51 -11.64
N ILE A 171 -5.31 4.18 -11.75
CA ILE A 171 -6.53 3.44 -11.46
C ILE A 171 -6.21 2.37 -10.44
N SER A 172 -7.07 2.28 -9.43
CA SER A 172 -7.09 1.20 -8.45
C SER A 172 -8.38 0.41 -8.60
N PHE A 173 -8.29 -0.92 -8.58
CA PHE A 173 -9.44 -1.81 -8.54
C PHE A 173 -9.52 -2.46 -7.17
N TYR A 174 -10.70 -2.46 -6.58
CA TYR A 174 -11.00 -3.23 -5.38
C TYR A 174 -11.94 -4.38 -5.76
N TYR A 175 -11.44 -5.60 -5.67
CA TYR A 175 -12.16 -6.81 -6.05
C TYR A 175 -12.85 -7.44 -4.83
N ASP A 176 -14.15 -7.73 -4.94
CA ASP A 176 -14.90 -8.47 -3.93
C ASP A 176 -15.45 -9.77 -4.53
N SER A 177 -14.98 -10.90 -3.99
CA SER A 177 -14.81 -12.19 -4.67
C SER A 177 -16.08 -13.01 -4.91
N ASN A 178 -17.27 -12.41 -4.95
CA ASN A 178 -18.51 -13.20 -5.06
C ASN A 178 -19.33 -12.93 -6.31
N VAL A 179 -19.21 -11.75 -6.93
CA VAL A 179 -19.94 -11.41 -8.14
C VAL A 179 -19.17 -10.27 -8.81
N ALA A 180 -18.52 -10.49 -9.95
CA ALA A 180 -18.76 -9.64 -11.12
C ALA A 180 -17.81 -9.82 -12.29
N GLN A 181 -18.46 -9.65 -13.43
CA GLN A 181 -17.89 -9.40 -14.74
C GLN A 181 -17.06 -8.10 -14.78
N PHE A 182 -16.15 -8.15 -15.73
CA PHE A 182 -15.22 -7.13 -16.16
C PHE A 182 -15.76 -5.69 -16.29
N PRO A 183 -15.04 -4.65 -15.84
CA PRO A 183 -15.52 -3.26 -15.89
C PRO A 183 -15.43 -2.61 -17.27
N PHE A 184 -14.49 -3.00 -18.14
CA PHE A 184 -14.33 -2.37 -19.46
C PHE A 184 -14.95 -3.20 -20.59
N LYS A 185 -16.09 -2.73 -21.09
CA LYS A 185 -16.74 -3.31 -22.28
C LYS A 185 -16.28 -2.60 -23.56
N ASN A 186 -15.76 -1.38 -23.45
CA ASN A 186 -15.48 -0.51 -24.58
C ASN A 186 -13.97 -0.42 -24.87
N ARG A 187 -13.59 -0.81 -26.10
CA ARG A 187 -12.21 -0.68 -26.60
C ARG A 187 -11.69 0.76 -26.57
N LYS A 188 -12.57 1.77 -26.67
CA LYS A 188 -12.18 3.19 -26.57
C LYS A 188 -11.61 3.50 -25.19
N THR A 189 -12.19 2.97 -24.12
CA THR A 189 -11.71 3.15 -22.74
C THR A 189 -10.29 2.62 -22.60
N ILE A 190 -10.06 1.40 -23.10
CA ILE A 190 -8.75 0.75 -23.06
C ILE A 190 -7.71 1.58 -23.84
N LYS A 191 -8.05 2.04 -25.05
CA LYS A 191 -7.17 2.91 -25.86
C LYS A 191 -6.89 4.25 -25.19
N HIS A 192 -7.87 4.82 -24.49
CA HIS A 192 -7.69 6.08 -23.76
C HIS A 192 -6.73 5.89 -22.56
N LEU A 193 -6.92 4.82 -21.81
CA LEU A 193 -6.06 4.49 -20.67
C LEU A 193 -4.65 4.09 -21.07
N SER A 194 -4.47 3.38 -22.20
CA SER A 194 -3.14 2.98 -22.66
C SER A 194 -2.20 4.16 -22.93
N GLN A 195 -2.75 5.33 -23.22
CA GLN A 195 -1.99 6.55 -23.49
C GLN A 195 -1.66 7.34 -22.22
N SER A 196 -2.46 7.20 -21.15
CA SER A 196 -2.44 8.10 -19.99
C SER A 196 -2.10 7.43 -18.65
N LEU A 197 -2.32 6.12 -18.53
CA LEU A 197 -2.18 5.39 -17.28
C LEU A 197 -0.72 5.06 -16.99
N ASN A 198 -0.26 5.46 -15.80
CA ASN A 198 1.09 5.21 -15.28
C ASN A 198 1.08 4.20 -14.12
N ILE A 199 0.01 4.18 -13.33
CA ILE A 199 -0.09 3.37 -12.12
C ILE A 199 -1.38 2.54 -12.15
N LEU A 200 -1.24 1.23 -11.94
CA LEU A 200 -2.34 0.30 -11.89
C LEU A 200 -2.25 -0.50 -10.58
N ARG A 201 -3.31 -0.43 -9.78
CA ARG A 201 -3.40 -1.14 -8.51
C ARG A 201 -4.56 -2.11 -8.51
N PHE A 202 -4.31 -3.30 -7.98
CA PHE A 202 -5.31 -4.33 -7.74
C PHE A 202 -5.30 -4.65 -6.26
N ASP A 203 -6.43 -4.43 -5.59
CA ASP A 203 -6.66 -4.84 -4.21
C ASP A 203 -7.62 -6.03 -4.20
N ARG A 204 -7.25 -7.03 -3.41
CA ARG A 204 -7.90 -8.33 -3.20
C ARG A 204 -7.95 -9.28 -4.40
N GLY A 205 -7.39 -8.94 -5.56
CA GLY A 205 -7.27 -9.86 -6.70
C GLY A 205 -7.20 -9.15 -8.04
N ILE A 206 -6.88 -9.90 -9.10
CA ILE A 206 -6.80 -9.36 -10.47
C ILE A 206 -8.17 -9.48 -11.14
N CYS A 207 -8.68 -8.35 -11.65
CA CYS A 207 -9.96 -8.28 -12.35
C CYS A 207 -9.82 -7.92 -13.84
N LEU A 208 -8.60 -7.76 -14.36
CA LEU A 208 -8.32 -7.47 -15.76
C LEU A 208 -7.67 -8.66 -16.47
N SER A 209 -7.95 -8.84 -17.77
CA SER A 209 -7.35 -9.90 -18.58
C SER A 209 -5.97 -9.49 -19.04
N SER A 210 -5.13 -10.48 -19.37
CA SER A 210 -3.74 -10.25 -19.76
C SER A 210 -3.60 -9.28 -20.95
N PRO A 211 -4.40 -9.42 -22.04
CA PRO A 211 -4.32 -8.48 -23.17
C PRO A 211 -4.65 -7.04 -22.78
N ILE A 212 -5.53 -6.84 -21.80
CA ILE A 212 -5.93 -5.51 -21.36
C ILE A 212 -4.85 -4.89 -20.48
N ILE A 213 -4.28 -5.64 -19.54
CA ILE A 213 -3.14 -5.17 -18.74
C ILE A 213 -1.96 -4.82 -19.66
N SER A 214 -1.60 -5.71 -20.60
CA SER A 214 -0.52 -5.48 -21.57
C SER A 214 -0.76 -4.30 -22.50
N SER A 215 -2.01 -3.87 -22.69
CA SER A 215 -2.30 -2.70 -23.51
C SER A 215 -1.84 -1.39 -22.87
N PHE A 216 -1.62 -1.36 -21.56
CA PHE A 216 -1.16 -0.19 -20.81
C PHE A 216 0.36 -0.04 -20.91
N VAL A 217 0.85 0.20 -22.12
CA VAL A 217 2.29 0.21 -22.44
C VAL A 217 3.09 1.24 -21.64
N ASN A 218 2.47 2.35 -21.22
CA ASN A 218 3.11 3.43 -20.45
C ASN A 218 3.13 3.17 -18.92
N LEU A 219 2.68 2.00 -18.47
CA LEU A 219 2.62 1.68 -17.05
C LEU A 219 4.03 1.62 -16.44
N THR A 220 4.24 2.42 -15.41
CA THR A 220 5.50 2.48 -14.64
C THR A 220 5.39 1.75 -13.30
N GLU A 221 4.18 1.60 -12.76
CA GLU A 221 3.93 0.94 -11.48
C GLU A 221 2.74 -0.02 -11.56
N LEU A 222 2.98 -1.27 -11.15
CA LEU A 222 1.97 -2.30 -10.98
C LEU A 222 1.99 -2.77 -9.52
N GLU A 223 0.87 -2.59 -8.83
CA GLU A 223 0.67 -3.08 -7.48
C GLU A 223 -0.48 -4.10 -7.44
N ILE A 224 -0.22 -5.26 -6.85
CA ILE A 224 -1.22 -6.30 -6.65
C ILE A 224 -1.16 -6.73 -5.18
N ASN A 225 -2.27 -6.60 -4.49
CA ASN A 225 -2.43 -7.03 -3.11
C ASN A 225 -3.51 -8.11 -3.05
N TYR A 226 -3.13 -9.36 -2.88
CA TYR A 226 -4.11 -10.44 -2.79
C TYR A 226 -4.78 -10.48 -1.41
N LYS A 227 -5.98 -11.04 -1.36
CA LYS A 227 -6.71 -11.28 -0.11
C LYS A 227 -6.11 -12.52 0.55
N SER A 228 -5.43 -12.33 1.69
CA SER A 228 -4.64 -13.38 2.36
C SER A 228 -5.40 -14.69 2.65
N SER A 229 -6.73 -14.63 2.81
CA SER A 229 -7.54 -15.80 3.18
C SER A 229 -8.25 -16.51 2.02
N PHE A 230 -8.23 -15.99 0.79
CA PHE A 230 -9.01 -16.54 -0.35
C PHE A 230 -8.13 -17.03 -1.52
N GLY A 231 -6.80 -16.99 -1.38
CA GLY A 231 -5.89 -17.39 -2.45
C GLY A 231 -5.72 -16.33 -3.53
N GLU A 232 -4.91 -16.66 -4.53
CA GLU A 232 -4.56 -15.74 -5.61
C GLU A 232 -5.43 -15.97 -6.84
N GLU A 233 -6.67 -15.49 -6.77
CA GLU A 233 -7.55 -15.53 -7.93
C GLU A 233 -6.89 -14.85 -9.13
N ASN A 234 -6.93 -15.54 -10.28
CA ASN A 234 -6.45 -15.05 -11.57
C ASN A 234 -4.94 -14.78 -11.66
N VAL A 235 -4.09 -15.34 -10.78
CA VAL A 235 -2.62 -15.18 -10.88
C VAL A 235 -2.06 -15.58 -12.25
N GLN A 236 -2.61 -16.64 -12.86
CA GLN A 236 -2.20 -17.14 -14.18
C GLN A 236 -2.30 -16.11 -15.31
N ILE A 237 -3.11 -15.06 -15.12
CA ILE A 237 -3.21 -13.95 -16.08
C ILE A 237 -1.85 -13.26 -16.25
N LEU A 238 -1.06 -13.15 -15.18
CA LEU A 238 0.22 -12.44 -15.18
C LEU A 238 1.27 -13.09 -16.09
N GLU A 239 1.16 -14.39 -16.37
CA GLU A 239 2.12 -15.12 -17.20
C GLU A 239 2.30 -14.50 -18.59
N LYS A 240 1.22 -13.96 -19.16
CA LYS A 240 1.19 -13.40 -20.52
C LYS A 240 1.25 -11.88 -20.56
N VAL A 241 1.37 -11.24 -19.39
CA VAL A 241 1.41 -9.78 -19.30
C VAL A 241 2.77 -9.26 -19.75
N SER A 242 2.77 -8.26 -20.62
CA SER A 242 3.98 -7.55 -21.07
C SER A 242 3.86 -6.06 -20.79
N LEU A 243 4.79 -5.56 -19.99
CA LEU A 243 4.82 -4.17 -19.52
C LEU A 243 6.23 -3.61 -19.73
N PRO A 244 6.52 -3.06 -20.92
CA PRO A 244 7.89 -2.72 -21.32
C PRO A 244 8.53 -1.60 -20.48
N HIS A 245 7.72 -0.69 -19.93
CA HIS A 245 8.18 0.48 -19.17
C HIS A 245 8.00 0.35 -17.65
N LEU A 246 7.71 -0.86 -17.16
CA LEU A 246 7.46 -1.10 -15.74
C LEU A 246 8.72 -0.87 -14.91
N GLU A 247 8.67 0.09 -13.98
CA GLU A 247 9.76 0.40 -13.06
C GLU A 247 9.55 -0.20 -11.67
N ILE A 248 8.29 -0.32 -11.24
CA ILE A 248 7.92 -0.78 -9.90
C ILE A 248 6.93 -1.93 -10.03
N LEU A 249 7.31 -3.10 -9.50
CA LEU A 249 6.45 -4.26 -9.33
C LEU A 249 6.30 -4.55 -7.83
N SER A 250 5.07 -4.44 -7.33
CA SER A 250 4.74 -4.73 -5.93
C SER A 250 3.65 -5.80 -5.85
N LEU A 251 4.01 -6.99 -5.39
CA LEU A 251 3.12 -8.12 -5.18
C LEU A 251 3.03 -8.42 -3.67
N LYS A 252 1.84 -8.30 -3.08
CA LYS A 252 1.60 -8.46 -1.64
C LYS A 252 0.64 -9.60 -1.38
N ASN A 253 0.89 -10.30 -0.28
CA ASN A 253 0.12 -11.47 0.15
C ASN A 253 0.10 -12.57 -0.92
N VAL A 254 1.25 -12.81 -1.55
CA VAL A 254 1.39 -13.87 -2.54
C VAL A 254 1.79 -15.22 -1.93
N ARG A 255 1.70 -16.30 -2.68
CA ARG A 255 2.14 -17.64 -2.37
C ARG A 255 3.41 -17.92 -3.15
N GLY A 256 4.32 -18.63 -2.50
CA GLY A 256 5.60 -18.98 -3.11
C GLY A 256 5.46 -19.91 -4.32
N GLU A 257 4.41 -20.74 -4.36
CA GLU A 257 4.16 -21.71 -5.44
C GLU A 257 4.08 -21.08 -6.84
N TYR A 258 3.70 -19.80 -6.95
CA TYR A 258 3.54 -19.07 -8.21
C TYR A 258 4.76 -18.21 -8.59
N LEU A 259 5.93 -18.46 -7.99
CA LEU A 259 7.14 -17.69 -8.26
C LEU A 259 7.56 -17.70 -9.74
N ASP A 260 7.28 -18.80 -10.46
CA ASP A 260 7.55 -18.89 -11.90
C ASP A 260 6.68 -17.91 -12.72
N ILE A 261 5.42 -17.72 -12.34
CA ILE A 261 4.53 -16.74 -12.97
C ILE A 261 5.07 -15.32 -12.76
N TYR A 262 5.53 -15.02 -11.54
CA TYR A 262 6.15 -13.72 -11.23
C TYR A 262 7.46 -13.50 -11.99
N ALA A 263 8.27 -14.56 -12.13
CA ALA A 263 9.46 -14.52 -12.95
C ALA A 263 9.14 -14.24 -14.42
N LYS A 264 8.11 -14.90 -15.00
CA LYS A 264 7.67 -14.63 -16.38
C LYS A 264 7.18 -13.20 -16.57
N LEU A 265 6.44 -12.65 -15.61
CA LEU A 265 6.03 -11.24 -15.63
C LEU A 265 7.24 -10.30 -15.67
N ILE A 266 8.27 -10.59 -14.87
CA ILE A 266 9.52 -9.82 -14.84
C ILE A 266 10.29 -9.97 -16.16
N ASP A 267 10.37 -11.18 -16.71
CA ASP A 267 11.07 -11.48 -17.97
C ASP A 267 10.46 -10.70 -19.15
N ASN A 268 9.13 -10.51 -19.11
CA ASN A 268 8.38 -9.71 -20.08
C ASN A 268 8.54 -8.19 -19.92
N THR A 269 9.41 -7.72 -19.02
CA THR A 269 9.79 -6.30 -18.90
C THR A 269 11.06 -6.01 -19.71
N ARG A 270 11.17 -4.82 -20.33
CA ARG A 270 12.36 -4.45 -21.14
C ARG A 270 13.49 -3.90 -20.27
N SER A 271 13.81 -4.61 -19.18
CA SER A 271 14.90 -4.23 -18.24
C SER A 271 14.75 -2.83 -17.62
N SER A 272 13.51 -2.41 -17.41
CA SER A 272 13.13 -1.12 -16.84
C SER A 272 12.94 -1.16 -15.32
N LEU A 273 12.80 -2.35 -14.73
CA LEU A 273 12.55 -2.54 -13.31
C LEU A 273 13.65 -1.97 -12.41
N LYS A 274 13.21 -1.15 -11.45
CA LYS A 274 14.01 -0.57 -10.37
C LYS A 274 13.61 -1.13 -9.01
N VAL A 275 12.33 -1.42 -8.81
CA VAL A 275 11.80 -1.93 -7.54
C VAL A 275 11.03 -3.21 -7.80
N ILE A 276 11.45 -4.27 -7.11
CA ILE A 276 10.72 -5.52 -7.02
C ILE A 276 10.41 -5.72 -5.53
N ASP A 277 9.14 -5.82 -5.18
CA ASP A 277 8.69 -6.08 -3.81
C ASP A 277 7.66 -7.20 -3.86
N ILE A 278 8.09 -8.42 -3.52
CA ILE A 278 7.24 -9.60 -3.54
C ILE A 278 7.17 -10.12 -2.11
N ARG A 279 5.98 -10.04 -1.51
CA ARG A 279 5.75 -10.39 -0.11
C ARG A 279 4.80 -11.57 -0.02
N CYS A 280 5.33 -12.70 0.40
CA CYS A 280 4.53 -13.89 0.60
C CYS A 280 3.61 -13.74 1.85
N THR A 281 2.41 -14.32 1.80
CA THR A 281 1.61 -14.60 3.01
C THR A 281 2.37 -15.49 3.96
N ASP A 282 2.02 -15.44 5.25
CA ASP A 282 2.73 -16.11 6.34
C ASP A 282 3.16 -17.55 5.99
N ILE A 283 4.46 -17.80 6.14
CA ILE A 283 5.17 -18.99 5.64
C ILE A 283 4.64 -20.27 6.32
N SER A 284 3.97 -20.15 7.46
CA SER A 284 3.44 -21.29 8.21
C SER A 284 2.38 -22.11 7.46
N THR A 285 1.73 -21.54 6.44
CA THR A 285 0.68 -22.23 5.66
C THR A 285 0.93 -22.26 4.16
N SER A 286 1.98 -21.59 3.66
CA SER A 286 2.26 -21.51 2.24
C SER A 286 3.23 -22.61 1.80
N ILE A 287 2.90 -23.31 0.70
CA ILE A 287 3.82 -24.21 0.03
C ILE A 287 5.04 -23.38 -0.43
N PRO A 288 6.28 -23.80 -0.10
CA PRO A 288 7.47 -23.09 -0.54
C PRO A 288 7.56 -23.13 -2.09
N PRO A 289 8.12 -22.09 -2.74
CA PRO A 289 8.42 -22.12 -4.16
C PRO A 289 9.20 -23.38 -4.56
N PRO A 290 8.83 -24.07 -5.66
CA PRO A 290 9.63 -25.15 -6.22
C PRO A 290 11.05 -24.69 -6.56
N LEU A 291 12.04 -25.56 -6.40
CA LEU A 291 13.45 -25.24 -6.69
C LEU A 291 13.66 -24.71 -8.11
N GLU A 292 13.02 -25.33 -9.11
CA GLU A 292 13.13 -24.90 -10.50
C GLU A 292 12.54 -23.50 -10.72
N SER A 293 11.46 -23.15 -10.02
CA SER A 293 10.88 -21.79 -10.05
C SER A 293 11.84 -20.77 -9.44
N ILE A 294 12.57 -21.12 -8.38
CA ILE A 294 13.59 -20.24 -7.78
C ILE A 294 14.77 -20.05 -8.75
N LYS A 295 15.29 -21.13 -9.34
CA LYS A 295 16.39 -21.05 -10.32
C LYS A 295 16.00 -20.17 -11.51
N TYR A 296 14.80 -20.38 -12.05
CA TYR A 296 14.28 -19.57 -13.15
C TYR A 296 14.14 -18.09 -12.75
N TYR A 297 13.58 -17.81 -11.57
CA TYR A 297 13.50 -16.45 -11.03
C TYR A 297 14.89 -15.78 -10.95
N LEU A 298 15.86 -16.43 -10.33
CA LEU A 298 17.22 -15.88 -10.19
C LEU A 298 17.89 -15.64 -11.55
N HIS A 299 17.68 -16.54 -12.52
CA HIS A 299 18.14 -16.38 -13.89
C HIS A 299 17.53 -15.15 -14.56
N VAL A 300 16.21 -14.96 -14.44
CA VAL A 300 15.51 -13.79 -15.00
C VAL A 300 16.02 -12.49 -14.36
N ILE A 301 16.18 -12.44 -13.03
CA ILE A 301 16.74 -11.26 -12.37
C ILE A 301 18.15 -10.95 -12.91
N LYS A 302 19.02 -11.96 -12.95
CA LYS A 302 20.40 -11.81 -13.45
C LYS A 302 20.42 -11.25 -14.87
N THR A 303 19.57 -11.76 -15.76
CA THR A 303 19.60 -11.41 -17.19
C THR A 303 18.84 -10.12 -17.52
N LYS A 304 17.80 -9.77 -16.77
CA LYS A 304 16.90 -8.65 -17.11
C LYS A 304 16.96 -7.47 -16.17
N CYS A 305 17.40 -7.62 -14.93
CA CYS A 305 17.19 -6.62 -13.87
C CYS A 305 18.47 -5.88 -13.44
N SER A 306 19.34 -5.49 -14.38
CA SER A 306 20.61 -4.80 -14.05
C SER A 306 20.46 -3.44 -13.36
N LYS A 307 19.28 -2.80 -13.47
CA LYS A 307 18.97 -1.50 -12.86
C LYS A 307 18.25 -1.59 -11.51
N VAL A 308 18.03 -2.79 -10.99
CA VAL A 308 17.25 -3.00 -9.77
C VAL A 308 17.94 -2.35 -8.56
N GLU A 309 17.15 -1.62 -7.78
CA GLU A 309 17.57 -0.95 -6.54
C GLU A 309 17.04 -1.68 -5.30
N ILE A 310 15.87 -2.31 -5.40
CA ILE A 310 15.27 -3.14 -4.33
C ILE A 310 15.05 -4.54 -4.87
N LEU A 311 15.78 -5.50 -4.30
CA LEU A 311 15.86 -6.87 -4.80
C LEU A 311 15.45 -7.89 -3.72
N PRO A 312 14.30 -8.58 -3.88
CA PRO A 312 13.98 -9.76 -3.10
C PRO A 312 14.66 -10.99 -3.72
N ILE A 313 15.18 -11.87 -2.87
CA ILE A 313 15.92 -13.08 -3.26
C ILE A 313 15.39 -14.22 -2.42
N TRP A 314 15.09 -15.36 -3.05
CA TRP A 314 14.83 -16.61 -2.35
C TRP A 314 16.06 -17.48 -2.43
N LEU A 315 16.56 -17.88 -1.26
CA LEU A 315 17.65 -18.84 -1.14
C LEU A 315 17.12 -20.12 -0.51
N ILE A 316 17.58 -21.26 -1.02
CA ILE A 316 17.48 -22.56 -0.35
C ILE A 316 18.89 -23.07 -0.07
N SER A 317 19.02 -23.96 0.91
CA SER A 317 20.30 -24.57 1.31
C SER A 317 21.09 -25.18 0.16
N ASN A 318 20.41 -25.62 -0.91
CA ASN A 318 21.02 -26.27 -2.07
C ASN A 318 21.38 -25.32 -3.24
N ILE A 319 21.18 -24.01 -3.13
CA ILE A 319 21.60 -23.06 -4.18
C ILE A 319 23.10 -22.83 -4.09
N SER A 320 23.77 -22.89 -5.24
CA SER A 320 25.20 -22.60 -5.32
C SER A 320 25.50 -21.16 -4.89
N LEU A 321 26.45 -20.99 -3.97
CA LEU A 321 26.94 -19.67 -3.58
C LEU A 321 27.49 -18.87 -4.78
N LYS A 322 27.95 -19.56 -5.82
CA LYS A 322 28.41 -18.95 -7.07
C LYS A 322 27.26 -18.25 -7.81
N ASP A 323 26.07 -18.83 -7.84
CA ASP A 323 24.91 -18.21 -8.50
C ASP A 323 24.48 -16.93 -7.77
N PHE A 324 24.58 -16.94 -6.43
CA PHE A 324 24.33 -15.76 -5.61
C PHE A 324 25.41 -14.68 -5.80
N GLU A 325 26.69 -15.06 -5.85
CA GLU A 325 27.79 -14.13 -6.15
C GLU A 325 27.61 -13.47 -7.52
N ASP A 326 27.32 -14.25 -8.55
CA ASP A 326 27.07 -13.77 -9.91
C ASP A 326 25.88 -12.79 -9.97
N LEU A 327 24.81 -13.10 -9.21
CA LEU A 327 23.64 -12.23 -9.10
C LEU A 327 24.00 -10.88 -8.49
N LEU A 328 24.77 -10.88 -7.39
CA LEU A 328 25.23 -9.67 -6.71
C LEU A 328 26.11 -8.81 -7.62
N ALA A 329 27.01 -9.44 -8.39
CA ALA A 329 27.88 -8.75 -9.34
C ALA A 329 27.08 -8.09 -10.48
N THR A 330 26.01 -8.75 -10.94
CA THR A 330 25.19 -8.26 -12.05
C THR A 330 24.27 -7.11 -11.62
N CYS A 331 23.74 -7.16 -10.39
CA CYS A 331 22.81 -6.17 -9.85
C CYS A 331 23.55 -5.00 -9.17
N SER A 332 24.35 -4.26 -9.94
CA SER A 332 25.28 -3.23 -9.44
C SER A 332 24.63 -1.98 -8.83
N ARG A 333 23.30 -1.78 -8.96
CA ARG A 333 22.57 -0.61 -8.44
C ARG A 333 21.77 -0.87 -7.17
N VAL A 334 21.85 -2.09 -6.63
CA VAL A 334 21.05 -2.49 -5.49
C VAL A 334 21.39 -1.67 -4.25
N LYS A 335 20.36 -1.04 -3.68
CA LYS A 335 20.41 -0.30 -2.41
C LYS A 335 19.84 -1.12 -1.26
N LYS A 336 18.89 -2.00 -1.56
CA LYS A 336 18.21 -2.86 -0.59
C LYS A 336 18.12 -4.30 -1.10
N ILE A 337 18.55 -5.25 -0.29
CA ILE A 337 18.34 -6.68 -0.50
C ILE A 337 17.40 -7.23 0.58
N ILE A 338 16.42 -8.03 0.15
CA ILE A 338 15.56 -8.81 1.04
C ILE A 338 15.81 -10.28 0.73
N ILE A 339 16.40 -11.03 1.66
CA ILE A 339 16.72 -12.45 1.47
C ILE A 339 15.74 -13.29 2.26
N HIS A 340 14.94 -14.07 1.54
CA HIS A 340 14.02 -15.06 2.07
C HIS A 340 14.71 -16.42 2.07
N ILE A 341 14.70 -17.10 3.21
CA ILE A 341 15.08 -18.51 3.31
C ILE A 341 13.82 -19.34 3.47
N LEU A 342 13.69 -20.35 2.60
CA LEU A 342 12.64 -21.34 2.69
C LEU A 342 13.15 -22.50 3.55
N ASN A 343 12.45 -22.80 4.64
CA ASN A 343 12.69 -24.03 5.37
C ASN A 343 12.19 -25.20 4.50
N THR A 344 13.06 -26.15 4.22
CA THR A 344 12.67 -27.48 3.76
C THR A 344 11.85 -28.18 4.85
N VAL A 345 11.06 -29.19 4.47
CA VAL A 345 10.05 -29.87 5.31
C VAL A 345 10.63 -30.41 6.64
N SER A 346 11.95 -30.61 6.71
CA SER A 346 12.71 -30.78 7.94
C SER A 346 12.90 -29.44 8.66
N ASN A 347 12.15 -29.23 9.75
CA ASN A 347 12.27 -28.08 10.66
C ASN A 347 13.68 -27.85 11.26
N SER A 348 14.68 -28.67 10.93
CA SER A 348 16.06 -28.63 11.43
C SER A 348 17.03 -27.79 10.59
N ASP A 349 16.71 -27.46 9.34
CA ASP A 349 17.73 -26.97 8.42
C ASP A 349 17.90 -25.46 8.53
N THR A 350 18.75 -25.02 9.46
CA THR A 350 19.19 -23.62 9.52
C THR A 350 20.25 -23.36 8.45
N VAL A 351 20.08 -22.30 7.67
CA VAL A 351 21.11 -21.88 6.71
C VAL A 351 22.18 -21.05 7.42
N LEU A 352 23.43 -21.41 7.18
CA LEU A 352 24.60 -20.68 7.69
C LEU A 352 24.66 -19.30 7.01
N ALA A 353 24.57 -18.23 7.81
CA ALA A 353 24.60 -16.87 7.27
C ALA A 353 26.01 -16.40 6.91
N LYS A 354 27.06 -17.00 7.51
CA LYS A 354 28.46 -16.56 7.34
C LYS A 354 28.90 -16.44 5.87
N PRO A 355 28.69 -17.43 4.98
CA PRO A 355 29.08 -17.30 3.57
C PRO A 355 28.29 -16.18 2.85
N ILE A 356 27.02 -16.02 3.19
CA ILE A 356 26.16 -14.97 2.63
C ILE A 356 26.63 -13.59 3.08
N PHE A 357 26.98 -13.40 4.35
CA PHE A 357 27.55 -12.15 4.87
C PHE A 357 28.85 -11.77 4.17
N TYR A 358 29.74 -12.74 3.96
CA TYR A 358 30.99 -12.51 3.25
C TYR A 358 30.76 -12.03 1.81
N LEU A 359 29.87 -12.71 1.07
CA LEU A 359 29.51 -12.30 -0.29
C LEU A 359 28.81 -10.94 -0.33
N LEU A 360 27.92 -10.65 0.62
CA LEU A 360 27.27 -9.35 0.72
C LEU A 360 28.29 -8.22 0.98
N ALA A 361 29.27 -8.42 1.86
CA ALA A 361 30.26 -7.39 2.15
C ALA A 361 31.22 -7.13 0.98
N LEU A 362 31.62 -8.18 0.25
CA LEU A 362 32.63 -8.09 -0.81
C LEU A 362 32.08 -7.86 -2.21
N LYS A 363 30.98 -8.54 -2.57
CA LYS A 363 30.54 -8.67 -3.96
C LYS A 363 29.29 -7.87 -4.28
N SER A 364 28.57 -7.38 -3.27
CA SER A 364 27.38 -6.55 -3.49
C SER A 364 27.73 -5.14 -3.99
N SER A 365 26.71 -4.46 -4.54
CA SER A 365 26.76 -3.06 -4.92
C SER A 365 27.27 -2.14 -3.80
N THR A 366 28.12 -1.17 -4.14
CA THR A 366 28.58 -0.12 -3.21
C THR A 366 27.45 0.78 -2.70
N PHE A 367 26.28 0.75 -3.35
CA PHE A 367 25.08 1.45 -2.92
C PHE A 367 24.26 0.66 -1.89
N LEU A 368 24.54 -0.64 -1.68
CA LEU A 368 23.81 -1.47 -0.72
C LEU A 368 23.99 -0.89 0.68
N ASN A 369 22.88 -0.56 1.32
CA ASN A 369 22.85 -0.06 2.68
C ASN A 369 21.62 -0.54 3.47
N VAL A 370 20.81 -1.43 2.91
CA VAL A 370 19.71 -2.08 3.62
C VAL A 370 19.73 -3.58 3.32
N ILE A 371 19.83 -4.39 4.37
CA ILE A 371 19.72 -5.85 4.28
C ILE A 371 18.58 -6.30 5.19
N HIS A 372 17.67 -7.09 4.64
CA HIS A 372 16.61 -7.73 5.39
C HIS A 372 16.69 -9.24 5.24
N LEU A 373 16.88 -9.96 6.34
CA LEU A 373 16.90 -11.41 6.41
C LEU A 373 15.58 -11.93 6.96
N ILE A 374 14.90 -12.76 6.18
CA ILE A 374 13.62 -13.38 6.50
C ILE A 374 13.81 -14.90 6.50
N GLY A 375 13.26 -15.59 7.50
CA GLY A 375 13.42 -17.04 7.67
C GLY A 375 14.35 -17.40 8.84
N ARG A 376 14.76 -18.68 8.92
CA ARG A 376 15.64 -19.18 9.97
C ARG A 376 17.11 -19.08 9.56
N TRP A 377 17.82 -18.12 10.13
CA TRP A 377 19.25 -17.89 9.90
C TRP A 377 20.07 -18.36 11.08
N SER A 378 21.19 -19.05 10.82
CA SER A 378 22.17 -19.44 11.84
C SER A 378 23.47 -18.65 11.67
N PHE A 379 23.83 -17.89 12.70
CA PHE A 379 25.11 -17.20 12.82
C PHE A 379 25.40 -16.89 14.29
N SER A 380 26.69 -16.88 14.63
CA SER A 380 27.17 -16.47 15.96
C SER A 380 27.34 -14.95 16.03
N ASN A 381 27.59 -14.44 17.24
CA ASN A 381 28.00 -13.05 17.43
C ASN A 381 29.36 -12.75 16.77
N LEU A 382 30.27 -13.73 16.68
CA LEU A 382 31.56 -13.58 16.00
C LEU A 382 31.36 -13.44 14.49
N ASP A 383 30.49 -14.24 13.88
CA ASP A 383 30.20 -14.12 12.44
C ASP A 383 29.62 -12.75 12.07
N LEU A 384 28.80 -12.18 12.96
CA LEU A 384 28.24 -10.84 12.78
C LEU A 384 29.29 -9.75 12.98
N GLN A 385 30.20 -9.92 13.94
CA GLN A 385 31.33 -9.02 14.17
C GLN A 385 32.26 -9.01 12.94
N ASP A 386 32.65 -10.18 12.43
CA ASP A 386 33.47 -10.33 11.23
C ASP A 386 32.81 -9.62 10.03
N PHE A 387 31.50 -9.79 9.87
CA PHE A 387 30.73 -9.13 8.82
C PHE A 387 30.79 -7.60 8.92
N PHE A 388 30.60 -7.03 10.12
CA PHE A 388 30.61 -5.58 10.31
C PHE A 388 32.01 -4.97 10.20
N GLU A 389 33.07 -5.66 10.65
CA GLU A 389 34.44 -5.20 10.37
C GLU A 389 34.72 -5.22 8.88
N LEU A 390 34.36 -6.29 8.17
CA LEU A 390 34.54 -6.36 6.72
C LEU A 390 33.72 -5.27 6.01
N TRP A 391 32.48 -5.00 6.45
CA TRP A 391 31.65 -3.92 5.93
C TRP A 391 32.32 -2.54 6.06
N LYS A 392 32.95 -2.30 7.22
CA LYS A 392 33.69 -1.08 7.53
C LYS A 392 35.00 -0.98 6.73
N GLU A 393 35.78 -2.05 6.64
CA GLU A 393 37.01 -2.13 5.83
C GLU A 393 36.74 -1.82 4.36
N MET A 394 35.62 -2.33 3.84
CA MET A 394 35.15 -2.06 2.49
C MET A 394 34.58 -0.64 2.31
N LYS A 395 34.65 0.22 3.33
CA LYS A 395 34.19 1.63 3.33
C LYS A 395 32.75 1.79 2.86
N ARG A 396 31.89 0.85 3.24
CA ARG A 396 30.47 0.83 2.86
C ARG A 396 29.71 1.91 3.64
N LYS A 397 28.53 2.28 3.12
CA LYS A 397 27.62 3.19 3.82
C LYS A 397 27.07 2.53 5.09
N PRO A 398 26.67 3.33 6.11
CA PRO A 398 26.01 2.84 7.29
C PRO A 398 24.83 1.92 6.94
N LEU A 399 24.81 0.73 7.54
CA LEU A 399 23.91 -0.36 7.19
C LEU A 399 22.62 -0.30 8.02
N LYS A 400 21.48 -0.48 7.34
CA LYS A 400 20.21 -0.84 7.98
C LYS A 400 20.04 -2.35 7.95
N PHE A 401 20.26 -2.99 9.09
CA PHE A 401 20.28 -4.45 9.19
C PHE A 401 19.05 -4.95 9.94
N ASN A 402 18.17 -5.66 9.23
CA ASN A 402 16.97 -6.27 9.81
C ASN A 402 17.07 -7.78 9.66
N PHE A 403 16.82 -8.51 10.73
CA PHE A 403 16.79 -9.97 10.69
C PHE A 403 15.81 -10.50 11.73
N HIS A 404 15.22 -11.65 11.42
CA HIS A 404 14.44 -12.43 12.38
C HIS A 404 15.33 -13.59 12.82
N ASN A 405 15.77 -13.60 14.08
CA ASN A 405 16.49 -14.73 14.66
C ASN A 405 15.60 -15.38 15.72
N ASN A 406 15.39 -16.69 15.61
CA ASN A 406 14.65 -17.47 16.59
C ASN A 406 15.44 -17.68 17.89
N ILE A 407 16.75 -17.39 17.87
CA ILE A 407 17.64 -17.48 19.03
C ILE A 407 17.86 -16.07 19.57
N TYR A 408 17.23 -15.75 20.70
CA TYR A 408 17.54 -14.55 21.47
C TYR A 408 18.96 -14.70 22.03
N SER A 409 19.94 -14.04 21.41
CA SER A 409 21.30 -13.96 21.93
C SER A 409 21.60 -12.52 22.33
N HIS A 410 21.74 -12.29 23.63
CA HIS A 410 22.16 -11.00 24.18
C HIS A 410 23.50 -10.53 23.58
N TYR A 411 24.36 -11.46 23.15
CA TYR A 411 25.62 -11.14 22.48
C TYR A 411 25.43 -10.52 21.09
N ILE A 412 24.44 -10.98 20.32
CA ILE A 412 24.12 -10.40 19.01
C ILE A 412 23.68 -8.94 19.17
N ILE A 413 22.90 -8.64 20.20
CA ILE A 413 22.46 -7.27 20.52
C ILE A 413 23.66 -6.38 20.81
N LYS A 414 24.56 -6.84 21.69
CA LYS A 414 25.77 -6.09 22.06
C LYS A 414 26.64 -5.78 20.85
N VAL A 415 26.80 -6.72 19.93
CA VAL A 415 27.52 -6.50 18.67
C VAL A 415 26.81 -5.40 17.86
N CYS A 416 25.50 -5.50 17.62
CA CYS A 416 24.75 -4.47 16.89
C CYS A 416 24.86 -3.08 17.55
N GLU A 417 24.74 -2.97 18.87
CA GLU A 417 24.86 -1.70 19.61
C GLU A 417 26.27 -1.12 19.51
N PHE A 418 27.30 -1.95 19.60
CA PHE A 418 28.69 -1.53 19.45
C PHE A 418 28.94 -0.93 18.07
N TYR A 419 28.55 -1.62 17.00
CA TYR A 419 28.71 -1.13 15.63
C TYR A 419 27.78 0.01 15.26
N HIS A 420 26.65 0.18 15.97
CA HIS A 420 25.83 1.38 15.86
C HIS A 420 26.58 2.61 16.39
N ARG A 421 27.24 2.51 17.55
CA ARG A 421 28.06 3.61 18.11
C ARG A 421 29.25 3.97 17.20
N LEU A 422 29.79 2.99 16.47
CA LEU A 422 30.87 3.21 15.50
C LEU A 422 30.38 3.77 14.14
N GLY A 423 29.06 3.96 13.96
CA GLY A 423 28.48 4.46 12.72
C GLY A 423 28.46 3.45 11.56
N VAL A 424 28.76 2.18 11.83
CA VAL A 424 28.70 1.09 10.82
C VAL A 424 27.25 0.64 10.61
N VAL A 425 26.44 0.66 11.68
CA VAL A 425 25.00 0.35 11.65
C VAL A 425 24.21 1.62 11.92
N ASP A 426 23.33 2.03 11.00
CA ASP A 426 22.52 3.26 11.12
C ASP A 426 21.26 3.01 11.95
N SER A 427 20.57 1.90 11.67
CA SER A 427 19.34 1.49 12.35
C SER A 427 19.10 0.01 12.09
N GLY A 428 18.31 -0.64 12.92
CA GLY A 428 17.94 -2.03 12.71
C GLY A 428 16.82 -2.43 13.65
N THR A 429 15.86 -3.18 13.14
CA THR A 429 14.84 -3.79 13.97
C THR A 429 15.27 -5.22 14.24
N ILE A 430 15.65 -5.51 15.49
CA ILE A 430 15.76 -6.89 15.96
C ILE A 430 14.36 -7.34 16.34
N ASN A 431 13.63 -7.90 15.37
CA ASN A 431 12.33 -8.50 15.64
C ASN A 431 12.57 -9.86 16.29
N TYR A 432 12.49 -9.92 17.61
CA TYR A 432 12.28 -11.19 18.31
C TYR A 432 10.85 -11.62 18.03
N THR A 433 10.67 -12.59 17.14
CA THR A 433 9.48 -13.42 17.25
C THR A 433 9.55 -14.08 18.64
N LYS A 434 8.47 -13.97 19.43
CA LYS A 434 8.30 -14.85 20.60
C LYS A 434 8.68 -16.26 20.14
N PRO A 435 9.43 -17.05 20.94
CA PRO A 435 9.72 -18.43 20.56
C PRO A 435 8.41 -19.05 20.12
N CYS A 436 8.34 -19.48 18.85
CA CYS A 436 7.23 -20.29 18.39
C CYS A 436 7.14 -21.41 19.41
N LYS A 437 6.05 -21.43 20.19
CA LYS A 437 5.70 -22.56 21.03
C LYS A 437 5.42 -23.70 20.06
N TYR A 438 6.45 -24.45 19.71
CA TYR A 438 6.32 -25.75 19.07
C TYR A 438 5.93 -26.73 20.17
N TYR A 439 4.70 -27.22 20.09
CA TYR A 439 4.35 -28.56 20.57
C TYR A 439 4.37 -29.48 19.36
#